data_AF-A0A240UJM9-F1
#
_entry.id   AF-A0A240UJM9-F1
#
_cell.length_a   1.000
_cell.length_b   1.000
_cell.length_c   1.000
_cell.angle_alpha   90.00
_cell.angle_beta   90.00
_cell.angle_gamma   90.00
#
_symmetry.space_group_name_H-M   'P 1'
#
loop_
_entity.id
_entity.type
_entity.pdbx_description
1 polymer ?
#
loop_
_entity_poly.entity_id
_entity_poly.type
_entity_poly.pdbx_seq_one_letter_code
_entity_poly.pdbx_strand_id
1 'polypeptide(L)'
;MALIPVSLQQACDAASESFSGEVIQQPCDSGAMWLELWQHGHKMDELYLDQDMLEVFINLEAYYRQQGIDNSAVYAFQKLSDAGC
;
A
#
# COMPACT_ATOMS: atom_id res chain seq x y z
N MET A 1 31.91 21.09 -5.95
CA MET A 1 30.66 21.09 -5.15
C MET A 1 29.58 21.70 -6.02
N ALA A 2 28.68 20.88 -6.56
CA ALA A 2 27.59 21.36 -7.41
C ALA A 2 26.42 21.79 -6.50
N LEU A 3 26.04 23.08 -6.59
CA LEU A 3 24.86 23.61 -5.92
C LEU A 3 23.64 23.08 -6.68
N ILE A 4 22.90 22.15 -6.08
CA ILE A 4 21.61 21.72 -6.61
C ILE A 4 20.68 22.94 -6.53
N PRO A 5 20.02 23.35 -7.63
CA PRO A 5 19.08 24.45 -7.60
C PRO A 5 17.99 24.17 -6.56
N VAL A 6 17.66 25.17 -5.73
CA VAL A 6 16.63 25.05 -4.67
C VAL A 6 15.30 24.51 -5.21
N SER A 7 14.96 24.83 -6.46
CA SER A 7 13.78 24.32 -7.17
C SER A 7 13.82 22.81 -7.44
N LEU A 8 14.99 22.24 -7.67
CA LEU A 8 15.19 20.81 -7.92
C LEU A 8 15.14 20.03 -6.60
N GLN A 9 15.68 20.62 -5.52
CA GLN A 9 15.56 20.06 -4.18
C GLN A 9 14.10 20.10 -3.69
N GLN A 10 13.38 21.22 -3.88
CA GLN A 10 11.95 21.30 -3.56
C GLN A 10 11.10 20.34 -4.40
N ALA A 11 11.45 20.09 -5.66
CA ALA A 11 10.78 19.09 -6.48
C ALA A 11 11.06 17.66 -6.00
N CYS A 12 12.28 17.37 -5.58
CA CYS A 12 12.63 16.08 -4.95
C CYS A 12 11.96 15.90 -3.59
N ASP A 13 11.91 16.93 -2.76
CA ASP A 13 11.26 16.90 -1.46
C ASP A 13 9.73 16.74 -1.63
N ALA A 14 9.10 17.46 -2.56
CA ALA A 14 7.67 17.30 -2.88
C ALA A 14 7.33 15.93 -3.49
N ALA A 15 8.23 15.37 -4.31
CA ALA A 15 8.11 14.00 -4.83
C ALA A 15 8.32 12.95 -3.73
N SER A 16 9.17 13.24 -2.74
CA SER A 16 9.42 12.40 -1.57
C SER A 16 8.31 12.49 -0.53
N GLU A 17 7.60 13.61 -0.43
CA GLU A 17 6.51 13.84 0.54
C GLU A 17 5.19 13.17 0.14
N SER A 18 5.07 12.65 -1.09
CA SER A 18 3.77 12.21 -1.65
C SER A 18 3.53 10.70 -1.72
N PHE A 19 4.43 9.85 -1.20
CA PHE A 19 4.21 8.39 -1.22
C PHE A 19 4.04 7.85 0.19
N SER A 20 2.91 8.20 0.83
CA SER A 20 2.34 7.30 1.83
C SER A 20 2.12 5.95 1.15
N GLY A 21 2.49 4.85 1.81
CA GLY A 21 2.49 3.53 1.18
C GLY A 21 1.19 3.22 0.44
N GLU A 22 1.28 2.40 -0.61
CA GLU A 22 0.15 1.99 -1.41
C GLU A 22 0.06 0.46 -1.47
N VAL A 23 -1.15 -0.05 -1.73
CA VAL A 23 -1.38 -1.47 -1.97
C VAL A 23 -1.82 -1.66 -3.40
N ILE A 24 -1.04 -2.40 -4.18
CA ILE A 24 -1.36 -2.76 -5.56
C ILE A 24 -2.03 -4.13 -5.56
N GLN A 25 -3.16 -4.26 -6.25
CA GLN A 25 -3.90 -5.51 -6.38
C GLN A 25 -3.62 -6.13 -7.76
N GLN A 26 -3.13 -7.36 -7.78
CA GLN A 26 -2.85 -8.12 -9.00
C GLN A 26 -3.72 -9.39 -9.05
N PRO A 27 -4.71 -9.46 -9.95
CA PRO A 27 -5.61 -10.60 -10.04
C PRO A 27 -4.90 -11.85 -10.56
N CYS A 28 -5.24 -13.02 -10.01
CA CYS A 28 -4.80 -14.33 -10.49
C CYS A 28 -5.91 -15.02 -11.31
N ASP A 29 -5.50 -15.90 -12.23
CA ASP A 29 -6.42 -16.69 -13.06
C ASP A 29 -7.34 -17.64 -12.24
N SER A 30 -6.99 -17.90 -10.97
CA SER A 30 -7.75 -18.74 -10.04
C SER A 30 -8.85 -18.01 -9.28
N GLY A 31 -9.03 -16.70 -9.49
CA GLY A 31 -9.91 -15.85 -8.68
C GLY A 31 -9.28 -15.39 -7.34
N ALA A 32 -8.05 -15.82 -7.07
CA ALA A 32 -7.22 -15.28 -6.00
C ALA A 32 -6.63 -13.91 -6.37
N MET A 33 -6.12 -13.19 -5.39
CA MET A 33 -5.54 -11.85 -5.54
C MET A 33 -4.16 -11.79 -4.86
N TRP A 34 -3.16 -11.31 -5.58
CA TRP A 34 -1.91 -10.86 -4.97
C TRP A 34 -2.05 -9.40 -4.57
N LEU A 35 -1.81 -9.12 -3.30
CA LEU A 35 -1.64 -7.75 -2.80
C LEU A 35 -0.16 -7.47 -2.65
N GLU A 36 0.29 -6.32 -3.13
CA GLU A 36 1.67 -5.87 -2.97
C GLU A 36 1.69 -4.56 -2.20
N LEU A 37 2.45 -4.50 -1.10
CA LEU A 37 2.69 -3.26 -0.38
C LEU A 37 3.90 -2.55 -0.99
N TRP A 38 3.70 -1.32 -1.44
CA TRP A 38 4.74 -0.47 -1.99
C TRP A 38 4.94 0.77 -1.13
N GLN A 39 6.21 1.15 -0.90
CA GLN A 39 6.57 2.38 -0.18
C GLN A 39 7.72 3.06 -0.91
N HIS A 40 7.61 4.38 -1.14
CA HIS A 40 8.61 5.17 -1.85
C HIS A 40 9.04 4.56 -3.21
N GLY A 41 8.09 3.93 -3.93
CA GLY A 41 8.36 3.28 -5.22
C GLY A 41 9.05 1.92 -5.13
N HIS A 42 9.18 1.33 -3.94
CA HIS A 42 9.76 0.01 -3.73
C HIS A 42 8.72 -0.97 -3.17
N LYS A 43 8.68 -2.19 -3.71
CA LYS A 43 7.89 -3.29 -3.16
C LYS A 43 8.50 -3.72 -1.83
N MET A 44 7.71 -3.64 -0.77
CA MET A 44 8.12 -3.95 0.60
C MET A 44 7.66 -5.33 1.03
N ASP A 45 6.44 -5.73 0.63
CA ASP A 45 5.84 -7.00 1.05
C ASP A 45 4.75 -7.46 0.06
N GLU A 46 4.31 -8.71 0.18
CA GLU A 46 3.21 -9.28 -0.62
C GLU A 46 2.36 -10.30 0.15
N LEU A 47 1.07 -10.35 -0.18
CA LEU A 47 0.13 -11.35 0.33
C LEU A 47 -0.60 -12.02 -0.82
N TYR A 48 -0.72 -13.34 -0.78
CA TYR A 48 -1.62 -14.09 -1.64
C TYR A 48 -2.93 -14.36 -0.89
N LEU A 49 -4.01 -13.80 -1.40
CA LEU A 49 -5.35 -13.98 -0.84
C LEU A 49 -6.17 -14.87 -1.75
N ASP A 50 -6.71 -15.95 -1.20
CA ASP A 50 -7.85 -16.61 -1.84
C ASP A 50 -9.10 -15.71 -1.80
N GLN A 51 -10.19 -16.20 -2.39
CA GLN A 51 -11.42 -15.42 -2.49
C GLN A 51 -12.02 -15.03 -1.13
N ASP A 52 -11.94 -15.91 -0.14
CA ASP A 52 -12.50 -15.67 1.20
C ASP A 52 -11.67 -14.61 1.93
N MET A 53 -10.34 -14.72 1.86
CA MET A 53 -9.42 -13.75 2.45
C MET A 53 -9.45 -12.40 1.74
N LEU A 54 -9.75 -12.36 0.43
CA LEU A 54 -9.97 -11.12 -0.29
C LEU A 54 -11.21 -10.38 0.22
N GLU A 55 -12.30 -11.09 0.51
CA GLU A 55 -13.49 -10.47 1.11
C GLU A 55 -13.18 -9.89 2.50
N VAL A 56 -12.37 -10.59 3.30
CA VAL A 56 -11.88 -10.08 4.59
C VAL A 56 -11.07 -8.79 4.41
N PHE A 57 -10.15 -8.76 3.43
CA PHE A 57 -9.37 -7.55 3.11
C PHE A 57 -10.27 -6.36 2.78
N ILE A 58 -11.23 -6.55 1.87
CA ILE A 58 -12.17 -5.50 1.44
C ILE A 58 -12.97 -4.96 2.63
N ASN A 59 -13.44 -5.85 3.51
CA ASN A 59 -14.18 -5.45 4.69
C ASN A 59 -13.32 -4.67 5.70
N LEU A 60 -12.07 -5.08 5.91
CA LEU A 60 -11.12 -4.38 6.77
C LEU A 60 -10.75 -2.99 6.22
N GLU A 61 -10.45 -2.90 4.92
CA GLU A 61 -10.18 -1.62 4.26
C GLU A 61 -11.36 -0.67 4.40
N ALA A 62 -12.58 -1.15 4.12
CA ALA A 62 -13.80 -0.35 4.26
C ALA A 62 -14.00 0.14 5.70
N TYR A 63 -13.75 -0.72 6.69
CA TYR A 63 -13.80 -0.36 8.12
C TYR A 63 -12.80 0.76 8.48
N TYR A 64 -11.57 0.69 7.99
CA TYR A 64 -10.57 1.75 8.23
C TYR A 64 -10.91 3.04 7.49
N ARG A 65 -11.43 2.95 6.27
CA ARG A 65 -11.89 4.11 5.50
C ARG A 65 -13.03 4.84 6.23
N GLN A 66 -13.97 4.11 6.83
CA GLN A 66 -15.07 4.69 7.61
C GLN A 66 -14.60 5.43 8.88
N GLN A 67 -13.41 5.10 9.39
CA GLN A 67 -12.78 5.81 10.51
C GLN A 67 -11.97 7.04 10.07
N GLY A 68 -11.92 7.34 8.77
CA GLY A 68 -11.15 8.47 8.23
C GLY A 68 -9.66 8.19 8.11
N ILE A 69 -9.25 6.92 7.98
CA ILE A 69 -7.85 6.56 7.73
C ILE A 69 -7.57 6.64 6.22
N ASP A 70 -6.78 7.63 5.81
CA ASP A 70 -6.44 7.88 4.40
C ASP A 70 -5.70 6.69 3.77
N ASN A 71 -4.82 6.01 4.51
CA ASN A 71 -4.08 4.82 4.06
C ASN A 71 -4.75 3.50 4.47
N SER A 72 -6.08 3.47 4.45
CA SER A 72 -6.91 2.33 4.88
C SER A 72 -6.49 0.98 4.28
N ALA A 73 -6.10 0.94 3.01
CA ALA A 73 -5.64 -0.28 2.34
C ALA A 73 -4.31 -0.81 2.92
N VAL A 74 -3.35 0.08 3.22
CA VAL A 74 -2.08 -0.31 3.86
C VAL A 74 -2.32 -0.88 5.25
N TYR A 75 -3.22 -0.25 6.02
CA TYR A 75 -3.59 -0.75 7.34
C TYR A 75 -4.27 -2.12 7.27
N ALA A 76 -5.16 -2.34 6.30
CA ALA A 76 -5.79 -3.63 6.07
C ALA A 76 -4.76 -4.71 5.68
N PHE A 77 -3.84 -4.37 4.77
CA PHE A 77 -2.74 -5.26 4.38
C PHE A 77 -1.91 -5.68 5.60
N GLN A 78 -1.39 -4.70 6.36
CA GLN A 78 -0.56 -4.97 7.54
C GLN A 78 -1.28 -5.84 8.56
N LYS A 79 -2.59 -5.60 8.77
CA LYS A 79 -3.40 -6.39 9.70
C LYS A 79 -3.59 -7.82 9.26
N LEU A 80 -3.68 -8.08 7.96
CA LEU A 80 -3.71 -9.45 7.43
C LEU A 80 -2.32 -10.12 7.50
N SER A 81 -1.24 -9.39 7.20
CA SER A 81 0.12 -9.89 7.37
C SER A 81 0.42 -10.29 8.82
N ASP A 82 0.00 -9.46 9.79
CA ASP A 82 0.15 -9.73 11.22
C ASP A 82 -0.62 -10.98 11.68
N ALA A 83 -1.79 -11.24 11.09
CA ALA A 83 -2.66 -12.35 11.45
C ALA A 83 -2.23 -13.70 10.86
N GLY A 84 -1.37 -13.71 9.86
CA GLY A 84 -0.83 -14.90 9.20
C GLY A 84 0.41 -15.51 9.86
N CYS A 85 0.86 -14.98 11.01
CA CYS A 85 2.01 -15.48 11.78
C CYS A 85 1.62 -16.47 12.89
#